data_AF-F7PHV2-F1
#
_entry.id   AF-F7PHV2-F1
#
_cell.length_a   1.000
_cell.length_b   1.000
_cell.length_c   1.000
_cell.angle_alpha   90.00
_cell.angle_beta   90.00
_cell.angle_gamma   90.00
#
_symmetry.space_group_name_H-M   'P 1'
#
loop_
_entity.id
_entity.type
_entity.pdbx_description
1 polymer ?
#
loop_
_entity_poly.entity_id
_entity_poly.type
_entity_poly.pdbx_seq_one_letter_code
_entity_poly.pdbx_strand_id
1 'polypeptide(L)'
;MLAVAGTKGGCGKTTVAIGIAEAFARADVPSVVVDADRQLPNLHVIGDVDRDPTSGRVPDAEDPSTVAVESPREPTARLLPAPLPDEDVSVDAVLARLAESSRQTIVDCPSGAGPDAVDPLSAADRAIVVTTTSSHSIEAATATVDMASHLDVPVAGLVVNQSERVPPSLVEATDRPVLGTIPDRASPLTHPDTCDAYDHIAAELTNRWPVTDGTTVAADRQRTGLDALDAGLGGGIPHGSVVAVIAEPSSQAEQFLYALTDARGTLYLTVERSPSLVRDSIESAAVPTGDPTIRRLDPDEIYTEATGFLETIPDGANLVIDPIDAFERTDREQYRRFMNGLLEHVRETESVAFVHCLDSEEPPSLRPLTVHFSDLVFEFEASMSVAGMAQCVTVPKVRGEPVPAATIELDLIDESVIPSRLPSHSD
;
A
#
# COMPACT_ATOMS: atom_id res chain seq x y z
N MET A 1 -1.09 11.80 5.21
CA MET A 1 -0.51 13.09 4.80
C MET A 1 0.14 12.97 3.42
N LEU A 2 -0.13 13.93 2.52
CA LEU A 2 0.42 13.97 1.15
C LEU A 2 1.21 15.27 0.93
N ALA A 3 2.50 15.16 0.62
CA ALA A 3 3.32 16.31 0.23
C ALA A 3 3.14 16.62 -1.26
N VAL A 4 2.85 17.86 -1.61
CA VAL A 4 2.83 18.35 -2.99
C VAL A 4 4.14 19.07 -3.25
N ALA A 5 5.04 18.40 -3.95
CA ALA A 5 6.43 18.81 -4.10
C ALA A 5 6.82 19.10 -5.56
N GLY A 6 7.89 19.86 -5.72
CA GLY A 6 8.45 20.22 -7.02
C GLY A 6 9.55 21.25 -6.84
N THR A 7 10.78 20.85 -7.17
CA THR A 7 11.99 21.67 -6.98
C THR A 7 11.97 22.96 -7.79
N LYS A 8 11.19 23.04 -8.88
CA LYS A 8 11.03 24.24 -9.70
C LYS A 8 9.90 25.15 -9.18
N GLY A 9 10.21 26.43 -9.00
CA GLY A 9 9.21 27.47 -8.76
C GLY A 9 8.27 27.65 -9.96
N GLY A 10 6.98 27.84 -9.70
CA GLY A 10 5.99 28.15 -10.75
C GLY A 10 5.44 26.96 -11.55
N CYS A 11 5.69 25.70 -11.16
CA CYS A 11 4.99 24.55 -11.75
C CYS A 11 3.53 24.41 -11.28
N GLY A 12 3.10 25.21 -10.30
CA GLY A 12 1.72 25.28 -9.82
C GLY A 12 1.39 24.42 -8.59
N LYS A 13 2.40 24.06 -7.77
CA LYS A 13 2.23 23.26 -6.53
C LYS A 13 1.05 23.70 -5.67
N THR A 14 1.02 24.97 -5.25
CA THR A 14 -0.06 25.54 -4.44
C THR A 14 -1.43 25.38 -5.07
N THR A 15 -1.55 25.67 -6.37
CA THR A 15 -2.81 25.49 -7.11
C THR A 15 -3.23 24.02 -7.15
N VAL A 16 -2.29 23.11 -7.40
CA VAL A 16 -2.55 21.67 -7.41
C VAL A 16 -2.92 21.15 -6.02
N ALA A 17 -2.25 21.61 -4.96
CA ALA A 17 -2.53 21.25 -3.58
C ALA A 17 -3.96 21.64 -3.17
N ILE A 18 -4.38 22.87 -3.48
CA ILE A 18 -5.76 23.33 -3.25
C ILE A 18 -6.76 22.53 -4.08
N GLY A 19 -6.50 22.35 -5.38
CA GLY A 19 -7.40 21.62 -6.27
C GLY A 19 -7.63 20.17 -5.83
N ILE A 20 -6.56 19.48 -5.40
CA ILE A 20 -6.64 18.11 -4.86
C ILE A 20 -7.39 18.08 -3.53
N ALA A 21 -7.16 19.03 -2.62
CA ALA A 21 -7.88 19.08 -1.35
C ALA A 21 -9.38 19.34 -1.54
N GLU A 22 -9.73 20.25 -2.45
CA GLU A 22 -11.12 20.52 -2.83
C GLU A 22 -11.75 19.30 -3.54
N ALA A 23 -10.99 18.54 -4.32
CA ALA A 23 -11.45 17.28 -4.91
C ALA A 23 -11.71 16.19 -3.86
N PHE A 24 -10.84 16.04 -2.85
CA PHE A 24 -11.13 15.16 -1.71
C PHE A 24 -12.42 15.59 -1.01
N ALA A 25 -12.60 16.88 -0.77
CA ALA A 25 -13.82 17.41 -0.15
C ALA A 25 -15.09 17.12 -0.97
N ARG A 26 -15.04 17.23 -2.30
CA ARG A 26 -16.13 16.82 -3.21
C ARG A 26 -16.41 15.32 -3.17
N ALA A 27 -15.41 14.51 -2.86
CA ALA A 27 -15.52 13.06 -2.66
C ALA A 27 -15.89 12.68 -1.22
N ASP A 28 -16.44 13.62 -0.44
CA ASP A 28 -16.84 13.44 0.97
C ASP A 28 -15.67 13.09 1.91
N VAL A 29 -14.44 13.42 1.52
CA VAL A 29 -13.23 13.24 2.33
C VAL A 29 -12.80 14.60 2.90
N PRO A 30 -13.00 14.87 4.20
CA PRO A 30 -12.58 16.11 4.82
C PRO A 30 -11.07 16.31 4.68
N SER A 31 -10.65 17.47 4.18
CA SER A 31 -9.24 17.73 3.87
C SER A 31 -8.75 19.04 4.48
N VAL A 32 -7.43 19.17 4.60
CA VAL A 32 -6.75 20.41 4.98
C VAL A 32 -5.47 20.56 4.16
N VAL A 33 -5.26 21.75 3.59
CA VAL A 33 -3.99 22.14 2.98
C VAL A 33 -3.23 23.02 3.96
N VAL A 34 -1.97 22.67 4.23
CA VAL A 34 -1.06 23.51 5.02
C VAL A 34 0.05 24.06 4.13
N ASP A 35 0.29 25.37 4.23
CA ASP A 35 1.38 26.04 3.52
C ASP A 35 2.68 25.89 4.30
N ALA A 36 3.61 25.09 3.78
CA ALA A 36 4.94 24.91 4.36
C ALA A 36 5.96 25.92 3.80
N ASP A 37 5.60 26.73 2.80
CA ASP A 37 6.49 27.74 2.22
C ASP A 37 6.45 29.05 3.03
N ARG A 38 7.28 29.11 4.07
CA ARG A 38 7.43 30.32 4.90
C ARG A 38 8.01 31.51 4.13
N GLN A 39 8.80 31.24 3.09
CA GLN A 39 9.54 32.28 2.37
C GLN A 39 8.63 33.02 1.38
N LEU A 40 7.81 32.26 0.65
CA LEU A 40 6.91 32.76 -0.38
C LEU A 40 5.51 32.13 -0.23
N PRO A 41 4.79 32.43 0.87
CA PRO A 41 3.50 31.80 1.14
C PRO A 41 2.46 32.27 0.14
N ASN A 42 1.92 31.34 -0.63
CA ASN A 42 0.95 31.61 -1.69
C ASN A 42 -0.43 31.02 -1.41
N LEU A 43 -0.57 30.15 -0.39
CA LEU A 43 -1.81 29.41 -0.18
C LEU A 43 -3.02 30.32 0.03
N HIS A 44 -2.90 31.34 0.88
CA HIS A 44 -3.98 32.30 1.14
C HIS A 44 -4.37 33.12 -0.11
N VAL A 45 -3.39 33.49 -0.94
CA VAL A 45 -3.62 34.26 -2.16
C VAL A 45 -4.31 33.42 -3.22
N ILE A 46 -3.81 32.21 -3.48
CA ILE A 46 -4.37 31.31 -4.50
C ILE A 46 -5.71 30.73 -4.03
N GLY A 47 -5.85 30.50 -2.72
CA GLY A 47 -7.08 30.02 -2.09
C GLY A 47 -8.20 31.06 -2.00
N ASP A 48 -7.89 32.35 -2.17
CA ASP A 48 -8.81 33.47 -1.94
C ASP A 48 -9.40 33.44 -0.51
N VAL A 49 -8.51 33.25 0.47
CA VAL A 49 -8.84 33.22 1.90
C VAL A 49 -8.02 34.25 2.67
N ASP A 50 -8.51 34.63 3.85
CA ASP A 50 -7.73 35.46 4.77
C ASP A 50 -6.45 34.74 5.20
N ARG A 51 -5.38 35.52 5.42
CA ARG A 51 -4.10 34.98 5.88
C ARG A 51 -4.14 34.54 7.35
N ASP A 52 -5.12 35.00 8.13
CA ASP A 52 -5.29 34.68 9.54
C ASP A 52 -6.50 33.74 9.74
N PRO A 53 -6.39 32.69 10.56
CA PRO A 53 -5.21 32.28 11.34
C PRO A 53 -4.11 31.62 10.50
N THR A 54 -2.85 31.89 10.86
CA THR A 54 -1.68 31.16 10.33
C THR A 54 -1.42 29.89 11.13
N SER A 55 -0.64 28.96 10.59
CA SER A 55 -0.18 27.78 11.35
C SER A 55 0.65 28.13 12.59
N GLY A 56 1.24 29.31 12.66
CA GLY A 56 1.96 29.82 13.85
C GLY A 56 1.05 30.39 14.95
N ARG A 57 -0.25 30.51 14.71
CA ARG A 57 -1.23 31.05 15.68
C ARG A 57 -2.22 30.02 16.19
N VAL A 58 -2.06 28.75 15.83
CA VAL A 58 -2.93 27.68 16.30
C VAL A 58 -2.61 27.35 17.77
N PRO A 59 -3.56 27.55 18.72
CA PRO A 59 -3.34 27.21 20.12
C PRO A 59 -2.97 25.73 20.30
N ASP A 60 -2.05 25.40 21.20
CA ASP A 60 -1.55 24.01 21.38
C ASP A 60 -2.65 22.97 21.67
N ALA A 61 -3.74 23.40 22.31
CA ALA A 61 -4.85 22.52 22.70
C ALA A 61 -5.89 22.29 21.58
N GLU A 62 -5.75 22.94 20.42
CA GLU A 62 -6.70 22.84 19.31
C GLU A 62 -6.13 22.03 18.16
N ASP A 63 -6.96 21.36 17.37
CA ASP A 63 -6.50 20.70 16.14
C ASP A 63 -6.28 21.77 15.05
N PRO A 64 -5.04 21.92 14.50
CA PRO A 64 -4.77 22.88 13.43
C PRO A 64 -5.72 22.76 12.23
N SER A 65 -6.20 21.55 11.96
CA SER A 65 -7.13 21.27 10.86
C SER A 65 -8.51 21.88 11.07
N THR A 66 -8.93 22.07 12.32
CA THR A 66 -10.21 22.69 12.70
C THR A 66 -10.14 24.21 12.79
N VAL A 67 -8.95 24.75 13.02
CA VAL A 67 -8.66 26.20 13.07
C VAL A 67 -8.46 26.77 11.66
N ALA A 68 -7.98 25.96 10.72
CA ALA A 68 -7.81 26.31 9.32
C ALA A 68 -9.09 26.90 8.69
N VAL A 69 -8.90 27.88 7.79
CA VAL A 69 -9.98 28.63 7.12
C VAL A 69 -10.66 27.74 6.09
N GLU A 70 -11.99 27.78 6.02
CA GLU A 70 -12.75 27.02 5.01
C GLU A 70 -12.44 27.55 3.60
N SER A 71 -12.30 26.63 2.63
CA SER A 71 -12.25 27.03 1.23
C SER A 71 -13.59 27.69 0.86
N PRO A 72 -13.58 28.83 0.13
CA PRO A 72 -14.81 29.43 -0.37
C PRO A 72 -15.51 28.57 -1.44
N ARG A 73 -14.80 27.56 -1.98
CA ARG A 73 -15.29 26.65 -3.02
C ARG A 73 -15.84 25.34 -2.45
N GLU A 74 -15.18 24.79 -1.43
CA GLU A 74 -15.55 23.52 -0.80
C GLU A 74 -15.38 23.60 0.74
N PRO A 75 -16.47 23.75 1.53
CA PRO A 75 -16.37 24.01 2.99
C PRO A 75 -15.68 22.90 3.80
N THR A 76 -15.71 21.66 3.30
CA THR A 76 -15.03 20.52 3.92
C THR A 76 -13.55 20.42 3.52
N ALA A 77 -13.06 21.28 2.62
CA ALA A 77 -11.63 21.55 2.42
C ALA A 77 -11.22 22.80 3.20
N ARG A 78 -10.12 22.71 3.95
CA ARG A 78 -9.61 23.83 4.76
C ARG A 78 -8.20 24.23 4.36
N LEU A 79 -7.83 25.48 4.58
CA LEU A 79 -6.54 26.06 4.22
C LEU A 79 -5.90 26.69 5.46
N LEU A 80 -4.67 26.30 5.74
CA LEU A 80 -3.86 26.79 6.86
C LEU A 80 -2.63 27.54 6.32
N PRO A 81 -2.72 28.88 6.20
CA PRO A 81 -1.62 29.72 5.72
C PRO A 81 -0.34 29.58 6.56
N ALA A 82 0.82 29.82 5.92
CA ALA A 82 2.11 29.68 6.57
C ALA A 82 2.30 30.74 7.68
N PRO A 83 3.18 30.48 8.66
CA PRO A 83 3.48 31.42 9.74
C PRO A 83 3.98 32.76 9.21
N LEU A 84 3.69 33.83 9.94
CA LEU A 84 4.33 35.12 9.71
C LEU A 84 5.82 35.08 10.09
N PRO A 85 6.64 36.00 9.56
CA PRO A 85 8.07 36.05 9.87
C PRO A 85 8.40 36.24 11.37
N ASP A 86 7.49 36.82 12.14
CA ASP A 86 7.61 37.06 13.58
C ASP A 86 7.06 35.92 14.45
N GLU A 87 6.52 34.86 13.83
CA GLU A 87 5.99 33.68 14.53
C GLU A 87 7.05 32.59 14.66
N ASP A 88 7.39 32.27 15.91
CA ASP A 88 8.40 31.27 16.27
C ASP A 88 7.75 29.88 16.41
N VAL A 89 7.31 29.33 15.28
CA VAL A 89 6.82 27.95 15.17
C VAL A 89 7.67 27.19 14.16
N SER A 90 7.96 25.92 14.45
CA SER A 90 8.54 25.00 13.48
C SER A 90 7.45 24.42 12.60
N VAL A 91 7.71 24.30 11.28
CA VAL A 91 6.82 23.60 10.35
C VAL A 91 6.61 22.16 10.81
N ASP A 92 7.65 21.48 11.29
CA ASP A 92 7.58 20.10 11.79
C ASP A 92 6.58 19.95 12.95
N ALA A 93 6.52 20.93 13.85
CA ALA A 93 5.60 20.89 14.99
C ALA A 93 4.14 21.00 14.53
N VAL A 94 3.88 21.81 13.50
CA VAL A 94 2.56 21.92 12.88
C VAL A 94 2.20 20.63 12.15
N LEU A 95 3.14 20.08 11.37
CA LEU A 95 2.93 18.84 10.61
C LEU A 95 2.69 17.65 11.54
N ALA A 96 3.43 17.53 12.65
CA ALA A 96 3.22 16.48 13.64
C ALA A 96 1.79 16.52 14.21
N ARG A 97 1.27 17.72 14.54
CA ARG A 97 -0.12 17.88 14.99
C ARG A 97 -1.14 17.58 13.89
N LEU A 98 -0.84 17.93 12.64
CA LEU A 98 -1.69 17.62 11.49
C LEU A 98 -1.65 16.13 11.08
N ALA A 99 -0.61 15.39 11.46
CA ALA A 99 -0.54 13.95 11.25
C ALA A 99 -1.53 13.19 12.15
N GLU A 100 -1.89 13.77 13.30
CA GLU A 100 -2.90 13.24 14.23
C GLU A 100 -4.33 13.69 13.88
N SER A 101 -4.50 14.52 12.84
CA SER A 101 -5.80 15.02 12.41
C SER A 101 -6.65 13.93 11.75
N SER A 102 -7.97 14.02 11.95
CA SER A 102 -8.96 13.18 11.25
C SER A 102 -9.21 13.59 9.79
N ARG A 103 -8.59 14.68 9.31
CA ARG A 103 -8.69 15.18 7.93
C ARG A 103 -7.51 14.70 7.09
N GLN A 104 -7.74 14.52 5.80
CA GLN A 104 -6.65 14.35 4.83
C GLN A 104 -5.77 15.59 4.80
N THR A 105 -4.54 15.47 5.28
CA THR A 105 -3.56 16.56 5.22
C THR A 105 -2.83 16.56 3.88
N ILE A 106 -2.85 17.70 3.19
CA ILE A 106 -2.07 18.03 2.00
C ILE A 106 -1.05 19.10 2.42
N VAL A 107 0.23 18.88 2.15
CA VAL A 107 1.32 19.81 2.47
C VAL A 107 1.77 20.49 1.18
N ASP A 108 1.59 21.81 1.07
CA ASP A 108 2.16 22.58 -0.03
C ASP A 108 3.63 22.88 0.28
N CYS A 109 4.53 22.07 -0.31
CA CYS A 109 5.96 22.19 -0.04
C CYS A 109 6.56 23.40 -0.76
N PRO A 110 7.58 24.07 -0.18
CA PRO A 110 8.32 25.10 -0.88
C PRO A 110 9.07 24.53 -2.09
N SER A 111 9.40 25.41 -3.04
CA SER A 111 10.31 25.01 -4.13
C SER A 111 11.74 24.89 -3.64
N GLY A 112 12.52 24.05 -4.31
CA GLY A 112 13.95 23.87 -4.08
C GLY A 112 14.29 22.51 -3.50
N ALA A 113 15.53 22.40 -3.01
CA ALA A 113 16.13 21.18 -2.48
C ALA A 113 16.87 21.41 -1.14
N GLY A 114 16.62 22.56 -0.51
CA GLY A 114 17.19 22.89 0.79
C GLY A 114 16.34 22.35 1.95
N PRO A 115 16.78 22.58 3.21
CA PRO A 115 16.08 22.12 4.41
C PRO A 115 14.58 22.49 4.41
N ASP A 116 14.27 23.73 4.05
CA ASP A 116 12.89 24.22 3.98
C ASP A 116 11.97 23.34 3.08
N ALA A 117 12.50 22.69 2.04
CA ALA A 117 11.75 21.77 1.17
C ALA A 117 11.86 20.30 1.61
N VAL A 118 12.98 19.93 2.21
CA VAL A 118 13.24 18.56 2.70
C VAL A 118 12.40 18.24 3.92
N ASP A 119 12.33 19.15 4.89
CA ASP A 119 11.65 18.93 6.16
C ASP A 119 10.15 18.58 5.97
N PRO A 120 9.33 19.40 5.26
CA PRO A 120 7.93 19.05 5.01
C PRO A 120 7.73 17.85 4.10
N LEU A 121 8.68 17.57 3.20
CA LEU A 121 8.64 16.38 2.36
C LEU A 121 8.88 15.11 3.19
N SER A 122 9.85 15.14 4.11
CA SER A 122 10.23 14.02 4.97
C SER A 122 9.15 13.62 5.98
N ALA A 123 8.30 14.58 6.37
CA ALA A 123 7.19 14.35 7.29
C ALA A 123 5.95 13.72 6.63
N ALA A 124 5.90 13.65 5.30
CA ALA A 124 4.74 13.14 4.58
C ALA A 124 4.80 11.63 4.37
N ASP A 125 3.64 10.97 4.44
CA ASP A 125 3.54 9.54 4.13
C ASP A 125 3.86 9.25 2.67
N ARG A 126 3.53 10.18 1.77
CA ARG A 126 3.79 10.09 0.33
C ARG A 126 3.96 11.47 -0.31
N ALA A 127 4.63 11.50 -1.45
CA ALA A 127 4.81 12.69 -2.27
C ALA A 127 4.04 12.63 -3.59
N ILE A 128 3.44 13.75 -3.98
CA ILE A 128 2.92 14.05 -5.31
C ILE A 128 3.87 15.05 -5.94
N VAL A 129 4.47 14.70 -7.08
CA VAL A 129 5.43 15.58 -7.76
C VAL A 129 4.73 16.34 -8.88
N VAL A 130 4.72 17.67 -8.80
CA VAL A 130 4.07 18.55 -9.78
C VAL A 130 5.08 19.06 -10.78
N THR A 131 4.75 18.91 -12.07
CA THR A 131 5.59 19.36 -13.19
C THR A 131 4.79 19.97 -14.32
N THR A 132 5.45 20.59 -15.29
CA THR A 132 4.88 21.04 -16.56
C THR A 132 5.58 20.36 -17.73
N THR A 133 5.13 20.63 -18.96
CA THR A 133 5.71 20.03 -20.18
C THR A 133 7.08 20.56 -20.58
N SER A 134 7.58 21.60 -19.90
CA SER A 134 8.91 22.15 -20.20
C SER A 134 10.04 21.21 -19.76
N SER A 135 11.07 21.04 -20.59
CA SER A 135 12.21 20.13 -20.30
C SER A 135 12.84 20.41 -18.93
N HIS A 136 13.10 21.68 -18.59
CA HIS A 136 13.62 22.03 -17.27
C HIS A 136 12.67 21.68 -16.10
N SER A 137 11.35 21.66 -16.33
CA SER A 137 10.40 21.22 -15.30
C SER A 137 10.41 19.70 -15.14
N ILE A 138 10.56 18.96 -16.23
CA ILE A 138 10.67 17.51 -16.21
C ILE A 138 11.95 17.08 -15.47
N GLU A 139 13.10 17.69 -15.79
CA GLU A 139 14.36 17.46 -15.07
C GLU A 139 14.23 17.77 -13.57
N ALA A 140 13.58 18.89 -13.23
CA ALA A 140 13.31 19.27 -11.84
C ALA A 140 12.38 18.27 -11.13
N ALA A 141 11.42 17.69 -11.84
CA ALA A 141 10.54 16.66 -11.31
C ALA A 141 11.32 15.38 -10.99
N THR A 142 12.19 14.92 -11.90
CA THR A 142 13.08 13.77 -11.64
C THR A 142 13.97 14.02 -10.42
N ALA A 143 14.57 15.20 -10.29
CA ALA A 143 15.34 15.56 -9.09
C ALA A 143 14.50 15.56 -7.80
N THR A 144 13.20 15.89 -7.91
CA THR A 144 12.26 15.82 -6.77
C THR A 144 11.94 14.36 -6.41
N VAL A 145 11.77 13.49 -7.41
CA VAL A 145 11.56 12.04 -7.21
C VAL A 145 12.78 11.39 -6.55
N ASP A 146 13.98 11.75 -7.00
CA ASP A 146 15.22 11.26 -6.40
C ASP A 146 15.32 11.72 -4.95
N MET A 147 15.04 12.98 -4.66
CA MET A 147 15.04 13.51 -3.29
C MET A 147 14.05 12.79 -2.39
N ALA A 148 12.81 12.58 -2.82
CA ALA A 148 11.82 11.83 -2.06
C ALA A 148 12.30 10.39 -1.78
N SER A 149 12.94 9.75 -2.78
CA SER A 149 13.51 8.41 -2.63
C SER A 149 14.66 8.36 -1.61
N HIS A 150 15.51 9.40 -1.53
CA HIS A 150 16.57 9.50 -0.51
C HIS A 150 16.05 9.77 0.91
N LEU A 151 14.81 10.25 1.03
CA LEU A 151 14.12 10.50 2.30
C LEU A 151 13.22 9.34 2.70
N ASP A 152 13.25 8.22 1.98
CA ASP A 152 12.34 7.08 2.15
C ASP A 152 10.84 7.47 2.07
N VAL A 153 10.52 8.52 1.30
CA VAL A 153 9.15 8.98 1.06
C VAL A 153 8.66 8.45 -0.29
N PRO A 154 7.70 7.53 -0.32
CA PRO A 154 7.17 6.99 -1.57
C PRO A 154 6.51 8.08 -2.42
N VAL A 155 6.88 8.14 -3.70
CA VAL A 155 6.21 9.02 -4.67
C VAL A 155 4.91 8.34 -5.12
N ALA A 156 3.76 8.87 -4.70
CA ALA A 156 2.43 8.43 -5.11
C ALA A 156 2.25 8.56 -6.64
N GLY A 157 2.82 9.59 -7.23
CA GLY A 157 2.92 9.78 -8.67
C GLY A 157 3.12 11.24 -9.06
N LEU A 158 3.13 11.48 -10.37
CA LEU A 158 3.37 12.79 -10.96
C LEU A 158 2.06 13.42 -11.44
N VAL A 159 1.94 14.74 -11.28
CA VAL A 159 0.86 15.54 -11.85
C VAL A 159 1.45 16.50 -12.88
N VAL A 160 0.98 16.40 -14.12
CA VAL A 160 1.42 17.28 -15.21
C VAL A 160 0.47 18.46 -15.32
N ASN A 161 0.86 19.58 -14.73
CA ASN A 161 0.10 20.81 -14.76
C ASN A 161 0.26 21.55 -16.10
N GLN A 162 -0.74 22.37 -16.44
CA GLN A 162 -0.82 23.15 -17.67
C GLN A 162 -0.68 22.31 -18.95
N SER A 163 -1.27 21.11 -18.95
CA SER A 163 -1.20 20.18 -20.06
C SER A 163 -2.49 19.37 -20.22
N GLU A 164 -2.85 19.11 -21.48
CA GLU A 164 -3.93 18.19 -21.84
C GLU A 164 -3.42 16.74 -22.00
N ARG A 165 -2.09 16.54 -21.99
CA ARG A 165 -1.46 15.24 -22.31
C ARG A 165 -0.19 15.02 -21.49
N VAL A 166 0.13 13.76 -21.24
CA VAL A 166 1.42 13.39 -20.65
C VAL A 166 2.50 13.51 -21.74
N PRO A 167 3.58 14.29 -21.52
CA PRO A 167 4.67 14.38 -22.47
C PRO A 167 5.48 13.06 -22.48
N PRO A 168 5.82 12.48 -23.64
CA PRO A 168 6.61 11.25 -23.71
C PRO A 168 7.93 11.32 -22.96
N SER A 169 8.58 12.49 -23.00
CA SER A 169 9.83 12.76 -22.29
C SER A 169 9.71 12.65 -20.76
N LEU A 170 8.51 12.76 -20.19
CA LEU A 170 8.30 12.51 -18.76
C LEU A 170 8.23 11.01 -18.47
N VAL A 171 7.54 10.25 -19.33
CA VAL A 171 7.45 8.78 -19.21
C VAL A 171 8.83 8.14 -19.36
N GLU A 172 9.69 8.70 -20.22
CA GLU A 172 11.08 8.25 -20.38
C GLU A 172 11.99 8.66 -19.20
N ALA A 173 11.63 9.71 -18.45
CA ALA A 173 12.49 10.28 -17.42
C ALA A 173 12.22 9.74 -16.00
N THR A 174 11.13 8.99 -15.80
CA THR A 174 10.79 8.40 -14.50
C THR A 174 9.87 7.20 -14.64
N ASP A 175 10.14 6.16 -13.84
CA ASP A 175 9.28 4.97 -13.74
C ASP A 175 8.09 5.17 -12.79
N ARG A 176 7.92 6.37 -12.23
CA ARG A 176 6.82 6.69 -11.32
C ARG A 176 5.53 6.95 -12.12
N PRO A 177 4.36 6.50 -11.63
CA PRO A 177 3.10 6.66 -12.34
C PRO A 177 2.73 8.14 -12.48
N VAL A 178 2.06 8.48 -13.57
CA VAL A 178 1.43 9.79 -13.74
C VAL A 178 -0.02 9.69 -13.26
N LEU A 179 -0.37 10.45 -12.22
CA LEU A 179 -1.71 10.47 -11.63
C LEU A 179 -2.73 11.20 -12.51
N GLY A 180 -2.27 12.14 -13.32
CA GLY A 180 -3.14 12.89 -14.22
C GLY A 180 -2.49 14.13 -14.82
N THR A 181 -3.22 14.76 -15.73
CA THR A 181 -2.86 16.02 -16.38
C THR A 181 -3.89 17.08 -16.04
N ILE A 182 -3.46 18.29 -15.69
CA ILE A 182 -4.36 19.42 -15.41
C ILE A 182 -4.26 20.40 -16.57
N PRO A 183 -5.36 20.64 -17.31
CA PRO A 183 -5.32 21.50 -18.48
C PRO A 183 -5.13 22.98 -18.10
N ASP A 184 -4.45 23.74 -18.96
CA ASP A 184 -4.25 25.17 -18.72
C ASP A 184 -5.57 25.94 -18.89
N ARG A 185 -6.02 26.59 -17.83
CA ARG A 185 -7.27 27.36 -17.76
C ARG A 185 -7.06 28.62 -16.94
N ALA A 186 -7.78 29.69 -17.29
CA ALA A 186 -7.67 30.98 -16.60
C ALA A 186 -8.11 30.93 -15.12
N SER A 187 -9.01 30.01 -14.77
CA SER A 187 -9.51 29.82 -13.41
C SER A 187 -9.39 28.33 -13.00
N PRO A 188 -8.17 27.86 -12.70
CA PRO A 188 -7.89 26.43 -12.56
C PRO A 188 -8.63 25.76 -11.38
N LEU A 189 -9.01 26.51 -10.34
CA LEU A 189 -9.75 25.96 -9.19
C LEU A 189 -11.27 25.91 -9.40
N THR A 190 -11.80 26.50 -10.48
CA THR A 190 -13.26 26.58 -10.71
C THR A 190 -13.68 26.16 -12.11
N HIS A 191 -12.73 25.93 -13.03
CA HIS A 191 -13.05 25.52 -14.38
C HIS A 191 -13.45 24.03 -14.40
N PRO A 192 -14.56 23.64 -15.06
CA PRO A 192 -15.03 22.25 -15.04
C PRO A 192 -13.95 21.22 -15.42
N ASP A 193 -13.27 21.42 -16.55
CA ASP A 193 -12.20 20.48 -16.99
C ASP A 193 -11.07 20.29 -15.98
N THR A 194 -10.71 21.33 -15.21
CA THR A 194 -9.66 21.20 -14.19
C THR A 194 -10.20 20.58 -12.92
N CYS A 195 -11.44 20.89 -12.52
CA CYS A 195 -12.13 20.22 -11.42
C CYS A 195 -12.24 18.71 -11.69
N ASP A 196 -12.68 18.31 -12.88
CA ASP A 196 -12.76 16.90 -13.30
C ASP A 196 -11.38 16.22 -13.26
N ALA A 197 -10.32 16.94 -13.65
CA ALA A 197 -8.95 16.43 -13.56
C ALA A 197 -8.50 16.24 -12.11
N TYR A 198 -8.83 17.17 -11.21
CA TYR A 198 -8.54 17.02 -9.78
C TYR A 198 -9.35 15.88 -9.15
N ASP A 199 -10.62 15.73 -9.53
CA ASP A 199 -11.49 14.64 -9.06
C ASP A 199 -10.95 13.28 -9.50
N HIS A 200 -10.45 13.18 -10.74
CA HIS A 200 -9.76 11.98 -11.21
C HIS A 200 -8.48 11.70 -10.41
N ILE A 201 -7.65 12.70 -10.15
CA ILE A 201 -6.42 12.54 -9.35
C ILE A 201 -6.76 12.13 -7.92
N ALA A 202 -7.76 12.74 -7.29
CA ALA A 202 -8.21 12.39 -5.94
C ALA A 202 -8.79 10.97 -5.89
N ALA A 203 -9.53 10.55 -6.93
CA ALA A 203 -10.01 9.18 -7.06
C ALA A 203 -8.87 8.18 -7.24
N GLU A 204 -7.86 8.47 -8.07
CA GLU A 204 -6.65 7.64 -8.20
C GLU A 204 -5.91 7.53 -6.86
N LEU A 205 -5.75 8.64 -6.16
CA LEU A 205 -5.12 8.67 -4.83
C LEU A 205 -5.93 7.85 -3.83
N THR A 206 -7.25 7.98 -3.79
CA THR A 206 -8.14 7.23 -2.88
C THR A 206 -8.19 5.74 -3.23
N ASN A 207 -8.20 5.39 -4.51
CA ASN A 207 -8.22 3.99 -4.95
C ASN A 207 -6.90 3.28 -4.62
N ARG A 208 -5.78 3.97 -4.78
CA ARG A 208 -4.45 3.44 -4.45
C ARG A 208 -4.18 3.48 -2.95
N TRP A 209 -4.72 4.51 -2.27
CA TRP A 209 -4.52 4.83 -0.86
C TRP A 209 -5.79 5.45 -0.29
N PRO A 210 -6.73 4.64 0.22
CA PRO A 210 -7.99 5.13 0.77
C PRO A 210 -7.70 6.18 1.81
N VAL A 211 -8.32 7.36 1.67
CA VAL A 211 -8.30 8.30 2.78
C VAL A 211 -9.10 7.66 3.90
N THR A 212 -8.38 7.29 4.94
CA THR A 212 -8.94 6.77 6.16
C THR A 212 -9.67 7.92 6.87
N ASP A 213 -11.00 7.87 6.89
CA ASP A 213 -11.78 8.50 7.96
C ASP A 213 -11.06 8.15 9.27
N GLY A 214 -10.71 9.16 10.09
CA GLY A 214 -9.82 9.09 11.26
C GLY A 214 -10.22 8.14 12.39
N THR A 215 -10.51 6.88 12.05
CA THR A 215 -10.86 5.75 12.89
C THR A 215 -10.25 4.48 12.31
N THR A 216 -8.97 4.51 11.95
CA THR A 216 -8.15 3.30 11.94
C THR A 216 -6.71 3.67 12.26
N VAL A 217 -6.33 3.29 13.49
CA VAL A 217 -5.00 2.94 13.98
C VAL A 217 -3.98 2.80 12.85
N ALA A 218 -2.83 3.48 12.96
CA ALA A 218 -1.63 3.16 12.19
C ALA A 218 -1.51 1.64 12.08
N ALA A 219 -1.60 1.12 10.85
CA ALA A 219 -2.12 -0.22 10.61
C ALA A 219 -1.39 -1.28 11.43
N ASP A 220 -2.18 -1.96 12.27
CA ASP A 220 -1.90 -3.26 12.86
C ASP A 220 -1.81 -4.27 11.70
N ARG A 221 -0.70 -4.21 10.96
CA ARG A 221 -0.39 -5.03 9.79
C ARG A 221 0.88 -5.81 10.00
N GLN A 222 0.76 -7.09 9.67
CA GLN A 222 1.78 -8.08 9.72
C GLN A 222 2.54 -8.14 8.40
N ARG A 223 3.79 -7.63 8.41
CA ARG A 223 4.72 -7.82 7.28
C ARG A 223 4.93 -9.31 6.98
N THR A 224 4.87 -9.64 5.69
CA THR A 224 5.05 -10.99 5.16
C THR A 224 6.52 -11.36 4.96
N GLY A 225 7.41 -10.37 4.92
CA GLY A 225 8.83 -10.55 4.58
C GLY A 225 9.11 -10.57 3.07
N LEU A 226 8.06 -10.42 2.26
CA LEU A 226 8.15 -10.27 0.81
C LEU A 226 7.88 -8.81 0.47
N ASP A 227 8.94 -8.04 0.23
CA ASP A 227 8.85 -6.58 0.10
C ASP A 227 7.86 -6.12 -0.97
N ALA A 228 7.83 -6.81 -2.12
CA ALA A 228 6.87 -6.50 -3.19
C ALA A 228 5.41 -6.75 -2.76
N LEU A 229 5.16 -7.82 -2.00
CA LEU A 229 3.83 -8.12 -1.46
C LEU A 229 3.43 -7.13 -0.37
N ASP A 230 4.33 -6.84 0.56
CA ASP A 230 4.08 -5.87 1.63
C ASP A 230 3.80 -4.47 1.05
N ALA A 231 4.55 -4.05 0.03
CA ALA A 231 4.31 -2.80 -0.68
C ALA A 231 2.96 -2.82 -1.41
N GLY A 232 2.63 -3.91 -2.10
CA GLY A 232 1.37 -4.08 -2.83
C GLY A 232 0.13 -4.11 -1.94
N LEU A 233 0.27 -4.56 -0.69
CA LEU A 233 -0.80 -4.61 0.32
C LEU A 233 -0.83 -3.38 1.25
N GLY A 234 0.04 -2.40 1.05
CA GLY A 234 0.08 -1.20 1.88
C GLY A 234 0.59 -1.46 3.31
N GLY A 235 1.63 -2.29 3.44
CA GLY A 235 2.36 -2.54 4.69
C GLY A 235 2.29 -3.97 5.23
N GLY A 236 1.69 -4.90 4.49
CA GLY A 236 1.53 -6.31 4.88
C GLY A 236 0.07 -6.71 5.04
N ILE A 237 -0.17 -7.80 5.76
CA ILE A 237 -1.50 -8.41 5.94
C ILE A 237 -2.09 -7.95 7.27
N PRO A 238 -3.37 -7.58 7.38
CA PRO A 238 -3.96 -7.21 8.67
C PRO A 238 -3.81 -8.33 9.70
N HIS A 239 -3.48 -7.98 10.95
CA HIS A 239 -3.46 -8.96 12.04
C HIS A 239 -4.81 -9.66 12.18
N GLY A 240 -4.79 -10.94 12.56
CA GLY A 240 -6.03 -11.70 12.72
C GLY A 240 -6.66 -12.17 11.41
N SER A 241 -5.91 -12.20 10.31
CA SER A 241 -6.45 -12.53 8.98
C SER A 241 -6.28 -13.99 8.60
N VAL A 242 -7.27 -14.53 7.88
CA VAL A 242 -7.15 -15.78 7.12
C VAL A 242 -6.96 -15.47 5.63
N VAL A 243 -5.92 -16.04 5.03
CA VAL A 243 -5.51 -15.83 3.64
C VAL A 243 -5.66 -17.14 2.88
N ALA A 244 -6.55 -17.20 1.89
CA ALA A 244 -6.57 -18.32 0.95
C ALA A 244 -5.53 -18.09 -0.14
N VAL A 245 -4.58 -19.02 -0.28
CA VAL A 245 -3.58 -19.01 -1.37
C VAL A 245 -4.01 -20.05 -2.40
N ILE A 246 -4.55 -19.61 -3.53
CA ILE A 246 -5.02 -20.44 -4.63
C ILE A 246 -3.91 -20.55 -5.67
N ALA A 247 -3.47 -21.76 -5.98
CA ALA A 247 -2.38 -21.96 -6.93
C ALA A 247 -2.46 -23.31 -7.62
N GLU A 248 -2.03 -23.39 -8.89
CA GLU A 248 -1.87 -24.68 -9.57
C GLU A 248 -0.79 -25.53 -8.87
N PRO A 249 -0.94 -26.87 -8.77
CA PRO A 249 0.10 -27.74 -8.23
C PRO A 249 1.47 -27.64 -8.92
N SER A 250 1.50 -27.20 -10.19
CA SER A 250 2.73 -26.99 -10.98
C SER A 250 3.38 -25.62 -10.80
N SER A 251 2.75 -24.71 -10.06
CA SER A 251 3.16 -23.29 -9.96
C SER A 251 4.38 -23.05 -9.06
N GLN A 252 4.78 -24.02 -8.23
CA GLN A 252 5.77 -23.83 -7.16
C GLN A 252 5.34 -22.80 -6.11
N ALA A 253 4.04 -22.67 -5.84
CA ALA A 253 3.51 -21.81 -4.76
C ALA A 253 4.04 -22.19 -3.38
N GLU A 254 4.60 -23.39 -3.19
CA GLU A 254 5.23 -23.77 -1.94
C GLU A 254 6.46 -22.89 -1.64
N GLN A 255 7.19 -22.40 -2.65
CA GLN A 255 8.29 -21.44 -2.41
C GLN A 255 7.78 -20.16 -1.75
N PHE A 256 6.60 -19.68 -2.17
CA PHE A 256 5.93 -18.56 -1.52
C PHE A 256 5.60 -18.88 -0.06
N LEU A 257 4.99 -20.04 0.22
CA LEU A 257 4.65 -20.46 1.58
C LEU A 257 5.89 -20.64 2.48
N TYR A 258 7.00 -21.11 1.92
CA TYR A 258 8.25 -21.26 2.65
C TYR A 258 8.89 -19.92 2.97
N ALA A 259 8.84 -18.95 2.05
CA ALA A 259 9.37 -17.60 2.31
C ALA A 259 8.68 -16.93 3.51
N LEU A 260 7.38 -17.15 3.69
CA LEU A 260 6.62 -16.63 4.84
C LEU A 260 7.15 -17.13 6.20
N THR A 261 7.89 -18.24 6.22
CA THR A 261 8.48 -18.79 7.45
C THR A 261 9.71 -18.01 7.92
N ASP A 262 10.38 -17.28 7.03
CA ASP A 262 11.55 -16.48 7.37
C ASP A 262 11.18 -15.27 8.22
N ALA A 263 10.05 -14.63 7.88
CA ALA A 263 9.60 -13.43 8.55
C ALA A 263 9.24 -13.69 10.03
N ARG A 264 8.64 -14.85 10.33
CA ARG A 264 8.09 -15.14 11.66
C ARG A 264 8.01 -16.64 11.98
N GLY A 265 8.02 -16.92 13.28
CA GLY A 265 7.70 -18.24 13.82
C GLY A 265 6.40 -18.76 13.22
N THR A 266 6.46 -19.97 12.67
CA THR A 266 5.37 -20.53 11.87
C THR A 266 5.02 -21.94 12.34
N LEU A 267 3.73 -22.21 12.57
CA LEU A 267 3.19 -23.56 12.67
C LEU A 267 2.78 -24.02 11.27
N TYR A 268 3.36 -25.12 10.80
CA TYR A 268 3.11 -25.65 9.46
C TYR A 268 2.38 -26.98 9.56
N LEU A 269 1.10 -27.00 9.18
CA LEU A 269 0.25 -28.18 9.18
C LEU A 269 0.22 -28.80 7.78
N THR A 270 0.58 -30.07 7.69
CA THR A 270 0.51 -30.84 6.44
C THR A 270 -0.31 -32.12 6.64
N VAL A 271 -0.99 -32.59 5.60
CA VAL A 271 -1.78 -33.82 5.65
C VAL A 271 -1.12 -34.91 4.80
N GLU A 272 -0.77 -34.54 3.57
CA GLU A 272 -0.33 -35.48 2.54
C GLU A 272 1.16 -35.84 2.67
N ARG A 273 2.00 -34.87 3.04
CA ARG A 273 3.46 -35.05 3.11
C ARG A 273 3.91 -35.36 4.54
N SER A 274 5.00 -36.12 4.67
CA SER A 274 5.59 -36.35 6.00
C SER A 274 6.31 -35.10 6.50
N PRO A 275 6.43 -34.89 7.82
CA PRO A 275 7.16 -33.74 8.36
C PRO A 275 8.63 -33.69 7.93
N SER A 276 9.26 -34.84 7.66
CA SER A 276 10.62 -34.90 7.14
C SER A 276 10.69 -34.38 5.71
N LEU A 277 9.76 -34.77 4.83
CA LEU A 277 9.77 -34.33 3.43
C LEU A 277 9.47 -32.85 3.27
N VAL A 278 8.58 -32.30 4.11
CA VAL A 278 8.32 -30.85 4.16
C VAL A 278 9.57 -30.12 4.64
N ARG A 279 10.21 -30.60 5.72
CA ARG A 279 11.45 -30.00 6.23
C ARG A 279 12.56 -30.01 5.19
N ASP A 280 12.80 -31.15 4.54
CA ASP A 280 13.79 -31.27 3.47
C ASP A 280 13.51 -30.27 2.33
N SER A 281 12.22 -30.03 2.01
CA SER A 281 11.82 -29.10 0.95
C SER A 281 12.04 -27.64 1.33
N ILE A 282 11.82 -27.28 2.60
CA ILE A 282 12.09 -25.94 3.15
C ILE A 282 13.60 -25.69 3.20
N GLU A 283 14.38 -26.66 3.67
CA GLU A 283 15.86 -26.57 3.73
C GLU A 283 16.49 -26.44 2.33
N SER A 284 15.86 -27.01 1.30
CA SER A 284 16.30 -26.90 -0.10
C SER A 284 15.60 -25.80 -0.90
N ALA A 285 14.81 -24.94 -0.25
CA ALA A 285 14.05 -23.89 -0.93
C ALA A 285 14.99 -22.89 -1.62
N ALA A 286 14.51 -22.27 -2.70
CA ALA A 286 15.25 -21.24 -3.42
C ALA A 286 15.11 -19.84 -2.79
N VAL A 287 14.32 -19.73 -1.72
CA VAL A 287 14.02 -18.52 -0.96
C VAL A 287 14.68 -18.58 0.43
N PRO A 288 14.91 -17.43 1.09
CA PRO A 288 15.14 -17.39 2.53
C PRO A 288 13.98 -18.08 3.28
N THR A 289 14.31 -18.89 4.28
CA THR A 289 13.32 -19.63 5.09
C THR A 289 13.72 -19.63 6.56
N GLY A 290 12.71 -19.72 7.44
CA GLY A 290 12.89 -19.90 8.88
C GLY A 290 12.86 -21.37 9.30
N ASP A 291 12.70 -21.61 10.60
CA ASP A 291 12.58 -22.96 11.19
C ASP A 291 11.16 -23.20 11.74
N PRO A 292 10.20 -23.59 10.88
CA PRO A 292 8.82 -23.76 11.30
C PRO A 292 8.63 -25.03 12.13
N THR A 293 7.65 -24.97 13.04
CA THR A 293 7.15 -26.17 13.72
C THR A 293 6.24 -26.94 12.77
N ILE A 294 6.74 -28.02 12.18
CA ILE A 294 5.96 -28.84 11.24
C ILE A 294 5.18 -29.93 12.00
N ARG A 295 3.89 -30.06 11.72
CA ARG A 295 3.01 -31.12 12.23
C ARG A 295 2.27 -31.78 11.07
N ARG A 296 2.20 -33.10 11.10
CA ARG A 296 1.35 -33.86 10.18
C ARG A 296 0.03 -34.16 10.87
N LEU A 297 -1.07 -33.96 10.16
CA LEU A 297 -2.40 -34.30 10.60
C LEU A 297 -2.80 -35.70 10.11
N ASP A 298 -3.48 -36.45 10.96
CA ASP A 298 -4.17 -37.68 10.56
C ASP A 298 -5.47 -37.32 9.79
N PRO A 299 -5.67 -37.80 8.54
CA PRO A 299 -6.90 -37.56 7.80
C PRO A 299 -8.17 -38.00 8.52
N ASP A 300 -8.11 -39.02 9.38
CA ASP A 300 -9.28 -39.55 10.09
C ASP A 300 -9.66 -38.68 11.31
N GLU A 301 -8.72 -37.90 11.85
CA GLU A 301 -8.91 -37.03 13.03
C GLU A 301 -8.59 -35.55 12.74
N ILE A 302 -8.57 -35.17 11.45
CA ILE A 302 -7.99 -33.93 10.93
C ILE A 302 -8.47 -32.67 11.67
N TYR A 303 -9.76 -32.58 12.00
CA TYR A 303 -10.34 -31.45 12.70
C TYR A 303 -9.93 -31.36 14.16
N THR A 304 -9.89 -32.50 14.85
CA THR A 304 -9.54 -32.57 16.27
C THR A 304 -8.07 -32.22 16.45
N GLU A 305 -7.19 -32.81 15.64
CA GLU A 305 -5.77 -32.53 15.69
C GLU A 305 -5.46 -31.09 15.30
N ALA A 306 -6.04 -30.59 14.19
CA ALA A 306 -5.82 -29.21 13.76
C ALA A 306 -6.25 -28.22 14.85
N THR A 307 -7.45 -28.37 15.42
CA THR A 307 -7.94 -27.51 16.50
C THR A 307 -7.02 -27.55 17.72
N GLY A 308 -6.55 -28.75 18.10
CA GLY A 308 -5.60 -28.89 19.22
C GLY A 308 -4.24 -28.21 18.95
N PHE A 309 -3.77 -28.20 17.71
CA PHE A 309 -2.55 -27.45 17.35
C PHE A 309 -2.77 -25.94 17.25
N LEU A 310 -3.97 -25.48 16.86
CA LEU A 310 -4.30 -24.05 16.86
C LEU A 310 -4.07 -23.46 18.24
N GLU A 311 -4.56 -24.10 19.31
CA GLU A 311 -4.39 -23.66 20.70
C GLU A 311 -2.92 -23.52 21.17
N THR A 312 -1.95 -23.99 20.38
CA THR A 312 -0.52 -23.91 20.68
C THR A 312 0.21 -22.80 19.93
N ILE A 313 -0.48 -22.05 19.06
CA ILE A 313 0.10 -20.98 18.25
C ILE A 313 0.46 -19.79 19.16
N PRO A 314 1.71 -19.29 19.12
CA PRO A 314 2.08 -18.06 19.81
C PRO A 314 1.44 -16.82 19.19
N ASP A 315 1.23 -15.78 20.00
CA ASP A 315 0.71 -14.49 19.54
C ASP A 315 1.56 -13.92 18.39
N GLY A 316 0.90 -13.47 17.33
CA GLY A 316 1.53 -12.90 16.14
C GLY A 316 2.35 -13.90 15.32
N ALA A 317 2.21 -15.22 15.52
CA ALA A 317 2.85 -16.23 14.67
C ALA A 317 2.07 -16.46 13.36
N ASN A 318 2.72 -17.09 12.38
CA ASN A 318 2.05 -17.57 11.18
C ASN A 318 1.52 -18.99 11.40
N LEU A 319 0.39 -19.28 10.78
CA LEU A 319 -0.11 -20.65 10.57
C LEU A 319 -0.14 -20.92 9.07
N VAL A 320 0.40 -22.06 8.64
CA VAL A 320 0.26 -22.53 7.26
C VAL A 320 -0.46 -23.87 7.27
N ILE A 321 -1.49 -24.02 6.44
CA ILE A 321 -2.16 -25.30 6.19
C ILE A 321 -1.96 -25.67 4.73
N ASP A 322 -1.16 -26.71 4.49
CA ASP A 322 -0.75 -27.13 3.15
C ASP A 322 -0.97 -28.64 2.87
N PRO A 323 -1.91 -29.00 1.96
CA PRO A 323 -3.01 -28.18 1.44
C PRO A 323 -4.26 -28.24 2.35
N ILE A 324 -5.13 -27.23 2.26
CA ILE A 324 -6.44 -27.22 2.95
C ILE A 324 -7.45 -28.19 2.30
N ASP A 325 -7.18 -28.62 1.07
CA ASP A 325 -7.99 -29.53 0.26
C ASP A 325 -8.53 -30.76 1.02
N ALA A 326 -7.73 -31.34 1.91
CA ALA A 326 -8.14 -32.49 2.72
C ALA A 326 -9.35 -32.17 3.62
N PHE A 327 -9.40 -30.95 4.18
CA PHE A 327 -10.53 -30.47 4.97
C PHE A 327 -11.76 -30.24 4.09
N GLU A 328 -11.55 -29.69 2.89
CA GLU A 328 -12.61 -29.35 1.94
C GLU A 328 -13.34 -30.58 1.33
N ARG A 329 -12.74 -31.77 1.45
CA ARG A 329 -13.31 -33.06 0.97
C ARG A 329 -14.13 -33.81 2.02
N THR A 330 -14.37 -33.21 3.18
CA THR A 330 -15.11 -33.84 4.30
C THR A 330 -16.50 -33.21 4.50
N ASP A 331 -17.11 -33.42 5.68
CA ASP A 331 -18.41 -32.88 6.02
C ASP A 331 -18.41 -31.34 6.11
N ARG A 332 -19.38 -30.71 5.45
CA ARG A 332 -19.53 -29.25 5.39
C ARG A 332 -19.70 -28.61 6.77
N GLU A 333 -20.39 -29.26 7.70
CA GLU A 333 -20.65 -28.69 9.01
C GLU A 333 -19.40 -28.71 9.89
N GLN A 334 -18.64 -29.80 9.84
CA GLN A 334 -17.33 -29.89 10.50
C GLN A 334 -16.36 -28.86 9.93
N TYR A 335 -16.28 -28.73 8.59
CA TYR A 335 -15.43 -27.73 7.94
C TYR A 335 -15.81 -26.31 8.34
N ARG A 336 -17.11 -25.99 8.34
CA ARG A 336 -17.60 -24.68 8.79
C ARG A 336 -17.24 -24.40 10.24
N ARG A 337 -17.38 -25.37 11.14
CA ARG A 337 -16.99 -25.21 12.56
C ARG A 337 -15.51 -24.90 12.69
N PHE A 338 -14.68 -25.67 12.00
CA PHE A 338 -13.23 -25.46 11.98
C PHE A 338 -12.86 -24.06 11.45
N MET A 339 -13.42 -23.62 10.32
CA MET A 339 -13.10 -22.30 9.77
C MET A 339 -13.55 -21.14 10.68
N ASN A 340 -14.64 -21.29 11.42
CA ASN A 340 -15.01 -20.29 12.44
C ASN A 340 -14.00 -20.28 13.59
N GLY A 341 -13.65 -21.46 14.13
CA GLY A 341 -12.66 -21.56 15.21
C GLY A 341 -11.29 -21.05 14.80
N LEU A 342 -10.87 -21.31 13.56
CA LEU A 342 -9.64 -20.77 12.97
C LEU A 342 -9.68 -19.23 12.95
N LEU A 343 -10.75 -18.63 12.42
CA LEU A 343 -10.87 -17.19 12.32
C LEU A 343 -10.94 -16.51 13.71
N GLU A 344 -11.67 -17.12 14.65
CA GLU A 344 -11.74 -16.65 16.04
C GLU A 344 -10.34 -16.70 16.67
N HIS A 345 -9.65 -17.83 16.57
CA HIS A 345 -8.34 -18.01 17.18
C HIS A 345 -7.28 -17.07 16.60
N VAL A 346 -7.20 -16.97 15.27
CA VAL A 346 -6.22 -16.12 14.59
C VAL A 346 -6.41 -14.64 14.97
N ARG A 347 -7.65 -14.19 15.18
CA ARG A 347 -7.96 -12.84 15.69
C ARG A 347 -7.60 -12.66 17.16
N GLU A 348 -7.83 -13.67 18.00
CA GLU A 348 -7.47 -13.63 19.41
C GLU A 348 -5.95 -13.55 19.62
N THR A 349 -5.18 -14.23 18.78
CA THR A 349 -3.71 -14.27 18.86
C THR A 349 -3.02 -13.26 17.96
N GLU A 350 -3.76 -12.42 17.22
CA GLU A 350 -3.19 -11.50 16.20
C GLU A 350 -2.29 -12.22 15.17
N SER A 351 -2.49 -13.52 14.97
CA SER A 351 -1.78 -14.35 14.01
C SER A 351 -2.26 -14.09 12.58
N VAL A 352 -1.58 -14.67 11.59
CA VAL A 352 -2.10 -14.79 10.22
C VAL A 352 -2.05 -16.24 9.78
N ALA A 353 -3.16 -16.72 9.21
CA ALA A 353 -3.28 -18.08 8.69
C ALA A 353 -3.30 -18.10 7.17
N PHE A 354 -2.39 -18.85 6.56
CA PHE A 354 -2.34 -19.12 5.14
C PHE A 354 -2.87 -20.52 4.85
N VAL A 355 -3.98 -20.61 4.11
CA VAL A 355 -4.59 -21.89 3.71
C VAL A 355 -4.34 -22.11 2.22
N HIS A 356 -3.49 -23.09 1.91
CA HIS A 356 -3.09 -23.39 0.52
C HIS A 356 -4.16 -24.24 -0.16
N CYS A 357 -4.70 -23.72 -1.25
CA CYS A 357 -5.81 -24.23 -2.02
C CYS A 357 -5.30 -24.66 -3.39
N LEU A 358 -5.23 -25.96 -3.67
CA LEU A 358 -4.74 -26.43 -4.96
C LEU A 358 -5.80 -26.14 -6.04
N ASP A 359 -5.42 -25.37 -7.06
CA ASP A 359 -6.26 -25.12 -8.22
C ASP A 359 -6.08 -26.25 -9.24
N SER A 360 -7.16 -26.99 -9.49
CA SER A 360 -7.16 -28.16 -10.36
C SER A 360 -8.46 -28.20 -11.14
N GLU A 361 -8.54 -29.06 -12.17
CA GLU A 361 -9.75 -29.16 -13.01
C GLU A 361 -11.02 -29.51 -12.20
N GLU A 362 -10.87 -30.20 -11.06
CA GLU A 362 -11.96 -30.58 -10.15
C GLU A 362 -11.65 -30.14 -8.71
N PRO A 363 -11.82 -28.84 -8.38
CA PRO A 363 -11.54 -28.35 -7.04
C PRO A 363 -12.54 -28.92 -6.02
N PRO A 364 -12.16 -29.09 -4.73
CA PRO A 364 -13.07 -29.58 -3.71
C PRO A 364 -14.36 -28.75 -3.60
N SER A 365 -15.48 -29.44 -3.35
CA SER A 365 -16.82 -28.81 -3.31
C SER A 365 -17.00 -27.71 -2.26
N LEU A 366 -16.13 -27.69 -1.24
CA LEU A 366 -16.14 -26.69 -0.17
C LEU A 366 -15.19 -25.51 -0.42
N ARG A 367 -14.42 -25.47 -1.52
CA ARG A 367 -13.55 -24.34 -1.88
C ARG A 367 -14.25 -22.98 -1.85
N PRO A 368 -15.50 -22.82 -2.35
CA PRO A 368 -16.20 -21.54 -2.23
C PRO A 368 -16.45 -21.11 -0.78
N LEU A 369 -16.56 -22.07 0.15
CA LEU A 369 -16.70 -21.78 1.57
C LEU A 369 -15.38 -21.27 2.16
N THR A 370 -14.24 -21.86 1.79
CA THR A 370 -12.89 -21.39 2.13
C THR A 370 -12.70 -19.95 1.70
N VAL A 371 -12.92 -19.67 0.42
CA VAL A 371 -12.85 -18.33 -0.17
C VAL A 371 -13.81 -17.36 0.53
N HIS A 372 -15.00 -17.80 0.92
CA HIS A 372 -15.94 -16.97 1.66
C HIS A 372 -15.44 -16.60 3.07
N PHE A 373 -14.84 -17.55 3.79
CA PHE A 373 -14.31 -17.34 5.14
C PHE A 373 -13.06 -16.47 5.13
N SER A 374 -12.14 -16.65 4.18
CA SER A 374 -10.89 -15.90 4.14
C SER A 374 -11.13 -14.39 4.11
N ASP A 375 -10.25 -13.64 4.76
CA ASP A 375 -10.21 -12.19 4.70
C ASP A 375 -9.50 -11.75 3.42
N LEU A 376 -8.46 -12.48 3.01
CA LEU A 376 -7.75 -12.27 1.75
C LEU A 376 -7.79 -13.51 0.87
N VAL A 377 -7.79 -13.31 -0.44
CA VAL A 377 -7.58 -14.38 -1.42
C VAL A 377 -6.43 -13.94 -2.29
N PHE A 378 -5.42 -14.80 -2.39
CA PHE A 378 -4.26 -14.67 -3.27
C PHE A 378 -4.39 -15.73 -4.35
N GLU A 379 -4.39 -15.32 -5.61
CA GLU A 379 -4.27 -16.17 -6.77
C GLU A 379 -2.81 -16.11 -7.23
N PHE A 380 -2.09 -17.20 -7.00
CA PHE A 380 -0.68 -17.32 -7.32
C PHE A 380 -0.52 -17.95 -8.70
N GLU A 381 0.15 -17.23 -9.58
CA GLU A 381 0.45 -17.65 -10.94
C GLU A 381 1.96 -17.64 -11.16
N ALA A 382 2.46 -18.65 -11.85
CA ALA A 382 3.86 -18.78 -12.16
C ALA A 382 4.01 -18.98 -13.67
N SER A 383 4.69 -18.06 -14.33
CA SER A 383 4.85 -18.08 -15.78
C SER A 383 6.32 -18.07 -16.17
N MET A 384 6.66 -18.82 -17.22
CA MET A 384 8.02 -18.86 -17.75
C MET A 384 8.12 -17.90 -18.94
N SER A 385 8.96 -16.88 -18.80
CA SER A 385 9.26 -15.92 -19.86
C SER A 385 10.66 -16.16 -20.44
N VAL A 386 11.03 -15.36 -21.45
CA VAL A 386 12.40 -15.38 -22.01
C VAL A 386 13.42 -14.78 -21.02
N ALA A 387 12.97 -13.92 -20.10
CA ALA A 387 13.80 -13.30 -19.07
C ALA A 387 14.00 -14.22 -17.85
N GLY A 388 13.10 -15.18 -17.62
CA GLY A 388 13.17 -16.06 -16.45
C GLY A 388 11.80 -16.53 -16.00
N MET A 389 11.76 -17.14 -14.81
CA MET A 389 10.52 -17.48 -14.14
C MET A 389 9.95 -16.22 -13.47
N ALA A 390 8.74 -15.82 -13.83
CA ALA A 390 8.01 -14.74 -13.16
C ALA A 390 6.93 -15.36 -12.26
N GLN A 391 6.92 -14.98 -10.99
CA GLN A 391 5.93 -15.43 -10.01
C GLN A 391 5.11 -14.23 -9.58
N CYS A 392 3.79 -14.36 -9.68
CA CYS A 392 2.87 -13.25 -9.55
C CYS A 392 1.75 -13.63 -8.59
N VAL A 393 1.29 -12.67 -7.79
CA VAL A 393 0.11 -12.79 -6.95
C VAL A 393 -0.91 -11.75 -7.37
N THR A 394 -2.07 -12.21 -7.78
CA THR A 394 -3.27 -11.38 -7.89
C THR A 394 -4.05 -11.51 -6.60
N VAL A 395 -4.53 -10.39 -6.05
CA VAL A 395 -5.30 -10.40 -4.80
C VAL A 395 -6.73 -10.02 -5.14
N PRO A 396 -7.62 -10.93 -5.56
CA PRO A 396 -9.00 -10.58 -5.94
C PRO A 396 -9.92 -10.21 -4.77
N LYS A 397 -9.51 -10.49 -3.53
CA LYS A 397 -10.31 -10.24 -2.33
C LYS A 397 -9.44 -9.71 -1.20
N VAL A 398 -9.89 -8.61 -0.60
CA VAL A 398 -9.48 -8.13 0.72
C VAL A 398 -10.74 -7.72 1.49
N ARG A 399 -10.93 -8.22 2.70
CA ARG A 399 -12.12 -7.93 3.50
C ARG A 399 -11.95 -6.60 4.22
N GLY A 400 -12.89 -5.68 4.02
CA GLY A 400 -12.90 -4.38 4.69
C GLY A 400 -11.92 -3.36 4.10
N GLU A 401 -11.22 -3.71 3.03
CA GLU A 401 -10.25 -2.88 2.34
C GLU A 401 -10.42 -3.04 0.82
N PRO A 402 -9.98 -2.07 0.01
CA PRO A 402 -10.02 -2.23 -1.43
C PRO A 402 -9.03 -3.28 -1.91
N VAL A 403 -9.43 -3.91 -3.01
CA VAL A 403 -8.67 -4.93 -3.72
C VAL A 403 -7.53 -4.25 -4.49
N PRO A 404 -6.26 -4.70 -4.39
CA PRO A 404 -5.16 -4.17 -5.19
C PRO A 404 -5.47 -4.18 -6.68
N ALA A 405 -5.25 -3.05 -7.37
CA ALA A 405 -5.62 -2.88 -8.77
C ALA A 405 -4.67 -3.58 -9.76
N ALA A 406 -3.49 -4.00 -9.31
CA ALA A 406 -2.46 -4.63 -10.13
C ALA A 406 -2.00 -5.95 -9.52
N THR A 407 -1.64 -6.89 -10.40
CA THR A 407 -0.92 -8.10 -10.02
C THR A 407 0.45 -7.72 -9.44
N ILE A 408 0.82 -8.37 -8.35
CA ILE A 408 2.07 -8.15 -7.63
C ILE A 408 3.09 -9.17 -8.11
N GLU A 409 4.16 -8.72 -8.75
CA GLU A 409 5.29 -9.56 -9.12
C GLU A 409 6.17 -9.81 -7.88
N LEU A 410 6.56 -11.07 -7.66
CA LEU A 410 7.31 -11.50 -6.49
C LEU A 410 8.74 -11.89 -6.87
N ASP A 411 9.71 -11.35 -6.12
CA ASP A 411 11.13 -11.67 -6.23
C ASP A 411 11.49 -12.88 -5.34
N LEU A 412 10.89 -14.06 -5.61
CA LEU A 412 11.16 -15.27 -4.82
C LEU A 412 12.39 -16.05 -5.29
N ILE A 413 12.75 -15.97 -6.57
CA ILE A 413 13.86 -16.75 -7.13
C ILE A 413 14.82 -15.80 -7.83
N ASP A 414 16.03 -15.67 -7.28
CA ASP A 414 17.11 -14.93 -7.92
C ASP A 414 17.52 -15.64 -9.24
N GLU A 415 17.75 -14.88 -10.33
CA GLU A 415 18.01 -15.39 -11.70
C GLU A 415 19.21 -16.36 -11.79
N SER A 416 19.98 -16.50 -10.71
CA SER A 416 21.18 -17.32 -10.63
C SER A 416 20.95 -18.83 -10.36
N VAL A 417 19.71 -19.28 -10.11
CA VAL A 417 19.37 -20.69 -9.85
C VAL A 417 18.59 -21.32 -11.02
N ILE A 418 19.05 -21.13 -12.26
CA ILE A 418 18.63 -21.99 -13.38
C ILE A 418 19.69 -23.09 -13.54
N PRO A 419 19.33 -24.39 -13.44
CA PRO A 419 20.28 -25.46 -13.72
C PRO A 419 20.78 -25.32 -15.16
N SER A 420 22.07 -25.01 -15.31
CA SER A 420 22.73 -25.00 -16.62
C SER A 420 22.46 -26.32 -17.33
N ARG A 421 21.86 -26.24 -18.53
CA ARG A 421 21.54 -27.38 -19.40
C ARG A 421 22.64 -28.45 -19.37
N LEU A 422 22.23 -29.70 -19.16
CA LEU A 422 23.06 -30.89 -19.34
C LEU A 422 23.78 -30.85 -20.70
N PRO A 423 25.07 -31.24 -20.79
CA PRO A 423 25.76 -31.31 -22.06
C PRO A 423 25.08 -32.35 -22.96
N SER A 424 24.78 -31.95 -24.19
CA SER A 424 24.36 -32.86 -25.25
C SER A 424 25.40 -33.95 -25.44
N HIS A 425 25.05 -35.19 -25.13
CA HIS A 425 25.79 -36.35 -25.62
C HIS A 425 25.66 -36.38 -27.15
N SER A 426 26.78 -36.14 -27.83
CA SER A 426 26.95 -36.48 -29.25
C SER A 426 27.34 -37.94 -29.35
N ASP A 427 26.50 -38.75 -29.99
CA ASP A 427 26.86 -40.03 -30.60
C ASP A 427 27.67 -39.83 -31.88
#